data_AF-A0A2V1HW11-F1
#
_entry.id   AF-A0A2V1HW11-F1
#
_cell.length_a   1.000
_cell.length_b   1.000
_cell.length_c   1.000
_cell.angle_alpha   90.00
_cell.angle_beta   90.00
_cell.angle_gamma   90.00
#
_symmetry.space_group_name_H-M   'P 1'
#
loop_
_entity.id
_entity.type
_entity.pdbx_description
1 polymer ?
#
loop_
_entity_poly.entity_id
_entity_poly.type
_entity_poly.pdbx_seq_one_letter_code
_entity_poly.pdbx_strand_id
1 'polypeptide(L)'
;MNITIYMSLARIDLGLAVTLEFLGPLALALLASRRALDLICGIAAGVGVFLLTGTIDDVDPIGVLLALVAGAAWAGYIVTGQRVADRMSGTQGTAVASGVAAVITLPFLIAALVQLPADEFVRVLSIGLAVGVLSSALPYSLDIAVLRRIPRGLFSVLQSVHPAVAALAGLVILGQTLGLLQVIGLAAISAANAAAVLGSARRERLARRAEQALLA
;
A
#
# COMPACT_ATOMS: atom_id res chain seq x y z
N MET A 1 -4.60 -3.32 8.45
CA MET A 1 -3.57 -3.15 7.43
C MET A 1 -2.24 -3.75 7.89
N ASN A 2 -1.46 -3.11 8.78
CA ASN A 2 -0.12 -3.60 9.14
C ASN A 2 -0.04 -5.05 9.66
N ILE A 3 -0.90 -5.43 10.62
CA ILE A 3 -0.90 -6.80 11.14
C ILE A 3 -1.19 -7.83 10.04
N THR A 4 -2.17 -7.55 9.19
CA THR A 4 -2.59 -8.46 8.12
C THR A 4 -1.56 -8.57 7.01
N ILE A 5 -0.87 -7.49 6.63
CA ILE A 5 0.22 -7.58 5.65
C ILE A 5 1.42 -8.35 6.22
N TYR A 6 1.81 -8.14 7.49
CA TYR A 6 2.89 -8.91 8.09
C TYR A 6 2.56 -10.41 8.21
N MET A 7 1.31 -10.76 8.54
CA MET A 7 0.87 -12.16 8.52
C MET A 7 0.83 -12.76 7.11
N SER A 8 0.59 -11.94 6.09
CA SER A 8 0.68 -12.35 4.68
C SER A 8 2.13 -12.63 4.29
N LEU A 9 3.08 -11.76 4.66
CA LEU A 9 4.51 -11.93 4.39
C LEU A 9 5.13 -13.17 5.05
N ALA A 10 4.50 -13.69 6.10
CA ALA A 10 4.89 -14.96 6.70
C ALA A 10 4.47 -16.21 5.88
N ARG A 11 3.69 -16.01 4.82
CA ARG A 11 3.04 -17.07 4.03
C ARG A 11 3.31 -16.98 2.54
N ILE A 12 3.50 -15.77 2.02
CA ILE A 12 3.75 -15.50 0.60
C ILE A 12 4.86 -14.47 0.43
N ASP A 13 5.48 -14.46 -0.75
CA ASP A 13 6.60 -13.57 -1.07
C ASP A 13 6.25 -12.09 -0.99
N LEU A 14 7.26 -11.27 -0.67
CA LEU A 14 7.12 -9.83 -0.47
C LEU A 14 6.55 -9.11 -1.69
N GLY A 15 7.05 -9.46 -2.88
CA GLY A 15 6.55 -8.90 -4.13
C GLY A 15 5.07 -9.20 -4.36
N LEU A 16 4.64 -10.44 -4.11
CA LEU A 16 3.24 -10.87 -4.27
C LEU A 16 2.33 -10.17 -3.25
N ALA A 17 2.71 -10.18 -1.97
CA ALA A 17 1.94 -9.56 -0.88
C ALA A 17 1.70 -8.06 -1.13
N VAL A 18 2.76 -7.30 -1.43
CA VAL A 18 2.67 -5.85 -1.64
C VAL A 18 1.86 -5.53 -2.90
N THR A 19 1.97 -6.36 -3.94
CA THR A 19 1.19 -6.16 -5.17
C THR A 19 -0.31 -6.37 -4.95
N LEU A 20 -0.67 -7.42 -4.20
CA LEU A 20 -2.05 -7.69 -3.82
C LEU A 20 -2.61 -6.59 -2.91
N GLU A 21 -1.82 -6.09 -1.97
CA GLU A 21 -2.20 -4.94 -1.11
C GLU A 21 -2.46 -3.68 -1.96
N PHE A 22 -1.64 -3.45 -2.99
CA PHE A 22 -1.78 -2.30 -3.91
C PHE A 22 -3.07 -2.32 -4.74
N LEU A 23 -3.78 -3.45 -4.81
CA LEU A 23 -5.09 -3.53 -5.46
C LEU A 23 -6.15 -2.67 -4.75
N GLY A 24 -6.01 -2.41 -3.45
CA GLY A 24 -6.95 -1.58 -2.70
C GLY A 24 -7.07 -0.16 -3.26
N PRO A 25 -5.98 0.62 -3.29
CA PRO A 25 -5.97 1.95 -3.93
C PRO A 25 -6.35 1.92 -5.41
N LEU A 26 -5.91 0.89 -6.15
CA LEU A 26 -6.27 0.72 -7.56
C LEU A 26 -7.78 0.56 -7.73
N ALA A 27 -8.43 -0.28 -6.93
CA ALA A 27 -9.88 -0.46 -6.95
C ALA A 27 -10.62 0.86 -6.66
N LEU A 28 -10.14 1.66 -5.70
CA LEU A 28 -10.72 2.99 -5.45
C LEU A 28 -10.58 3.91 -6.67
N ALA A 29 -9.41 3.94 -7.30
CA ALA A 29 -9.16 4.77 -8.48
C ALA A 29 -10.08 4.38 -9.65
N LEU A 30 -10.29 3.07 -9.84
CA LEU A 30 -11.18 2.52 -10.85
C LEU A 30 -12.65 2.85 -10.56
N LEU A 31 -13.12 2.66 -9.32
CA LEU A 31 -14.50 2.96 -8.91
C LEU A 31 -14.83 4.46 -8.98
N ALA A 32 -13.83 5.32 -8.74
CA ALA A 32 -14.00 6.77 -8.82
C ALA A 32 -14.07 7.28 -10.27
N SER A 33 -13.75 6.46 -11.26
CA SER A 33 -13.61 6.89 -12.65
C SER A 33 -14.70 6.33 -13.57
N ARG A 34 -15.08 7.11 -14.57
CA ARG A 34 -16.15 6.78 -15.54
C ARG A 34 -15.62 6.56 -16.96
N ARG A 35 -14.36 6.13 -17.11
CA ARG A 35 -13.67 6.03 -18.40
C ARG A 35 -13.49 4.59 -18.85
N ALA A 36 -13.61 4.38 -20.17
CA ALA A 36 -13.28 3.10 -20.80
C ALA A 36 -11.80 2.71 -20.60
N LEU A 37 -10.87 3.67 -20.54
CA LEU A 37 -9.45 3.39 -20.23
C LEU A 37 -9.28 2.78 -18.84
N ASP A 38 -10.11 3.19 -17.88
CA ASP A 38 -10.03 2.71 -16.51
C ASP A 38 -10.65 1.30 -16.43
N LEU A 39 -11.68 1.01 -17.25
CA LEU A 39 -12.14 -0.37 -17.46
C LEU A 39 -11.03 -1.27 -18.03
N ILE A 40 -10.26 -0.80 -19.01
CA ILE A 40 -9.10 -1.55 -19.54
C ILE A 40 -8.05 -1.77 -18.45
N CYS A 41 -7.78 -0.76 -17.62
CA CYS A 41 -6.86 -0.88 -16.49
C CYS A 41 -7.37 -1.90 -15.46
N GLY A 42 -8.68 -1.93 -15.21
CA GLY A 42 -9.32 -2.92 -14.33
C GLY A 42 -9.22 -4.35 -14.87
N ILE A 43 -9.45 -4.53 -16.18
CA ILE A 43 -9.26 -5.84 -16.83
C ILE A 43 -7.78 -6.26 -16.78
N ALA A 44 -6.86 -5.36 -17.11
CA ALA A 44 -5.42 -5.62 -17.05
C ALA A 44 -4.96 -5.97 -15.62
N ALA A 45 -5.49 -5.29 -14.61
CA ALA A 45 -5.24 -5.62 -13.22
C ALA A 45 -5.81 -6.99 -12.84
N GLY A 46 -7.03 -7.31 -13.26
CA GLY A 46 -7.64 -8.62 -13.03
C GLY A 46 -6.85 -9.76 -13.67
N VAL A 47 -6.40 -9.58 -14.92
CA VAL A 47 -5.50 -10.52 -15.61
C VAL A 47 -4.17 -10.63 -14.88
N GLY A 48 -3.59 -9.50 -14.45
CA GLY A 48 -2.36 -9.49 -13.68
C GLY A 48 -2.49 -10.28 -12.37
N VAL A 49 -3.59 -10.08 -11.62
CA VAL A 49 -3.86 -10.84 -10.39
C VAL A 49 -3.99 -12.33 -10.69
N PHE A 50 -4.76 -12.70 -11.72
CA PHE A 50 -4.87 -14.09 -12.14
C PHE A 50 -3.50 -14.70 -12.49
N LEU A 51 -2.63 -13.96 -13.17
CA LEU A 51 -1.27 -14.42 -13.49
C LEU A 51 -0.34 -14.45 -12.26
N LEU A 52 -0.56 -13.60 -11.26
CA LEU A 52 0.19 -13.64 -9.99
C LEU A 52 -0.24 -14.80 -9.10
N THR A 53 -1.54 -15.12 -9.04
CA THR A 53 -2.11 -16.08 -8.07
C THR A 53 -2.44 -17.44 -8.68
N GLY A 54 -2.70 -17.51 -9.98
CA GLY A 54 -3.25 -18.69 -10.66
C GLY A 54 -2.22 -19.64 -11.27
N THR A 55 -0.92 -19.39 -11.08
CA THR A 55 0.14 -20.12 -11.78
C THR A 55 0.96 -21.04 -10.89
N ILE A 56 0.60 -21.20 -9.62
CA ILE A 56 1.39 -21.97 -8.66
C ILE A 56 0.45 -22.81 -7.79
N ASP A 57 0.68 -24.11 -7.77
CA ASP A 57 0.00 -25.06 -6.88
C ASP A 57 0.37 -24.88 -5.37
N ASP A 58 1.20 -23.89 -5.04
CA ASP A 58 1.91 -23.72 -3.75
C ASP A 58 1.78 -22.32 -3.14
N VAL A 59 0.86 -21.49 -3.64
CA VAL A 59 0.56 -20.18 -3.01
C VAL A 59 -0.43 -20.39 -1.87
N ASP A 60 -0.04 -20.04 -0.64
CA ASP A 60 -0.94 -20.13 0.51
C ASP A 60 -2.15 -19.18 0.33
N PRO A 61 -3.38 -19.70 0.17
CA PRO A 61 -4.57 -18.89 -0.02
C PRO A 61 -4.87 -17.99 1.19
N ILE A 62 -4.43 -18.37 2.39
CA ILE A 62 -4.56 -17.54 3.59
C ILE A 62 -3.65 -16.31 3.47
N GLY A 63 -2.43 -16.47 2.94
CA GLY A 63 -1.52 -15.36 2.69
C GLY A 63 -2.12 -14.36 1.68
N VAL A 64 -2.72 -14.86 0.60
CA VAL A 64 -3.42 -14.03 -0.40
C VAL A 64 -4.60 -13.28 0.22
N LEU A 65 -5.45 -13.98 0.98
CA LEU A 65 -6.59 -13.36 1.66
C LEU A 65 -6.14 -12.25 2.62
N LEU A 66 -5.08 -12.49 3.39
CA LEU A 66 -4.52 -11.50 4.32
C LEU A 66 -3.98 -10.26 3.59
N ALA A 67 -3.34 -10.41 2.43
CA ALA A 67 -2.90 -9.29 1.60
C ALA A 67 -4.07 -8.50 1.03
N LEU A 68 -5.13 -9.19 0.57
CA LEU A 68 -6.34 -8.53 0.08
C LEU A 68 -7.08 -7.78 1.19
N VAL A 69 -7.15 -8.34 2.40
CA VAL A 69 -7.69 -7.65 3.58
C VAL A 69 -6.85 -6.42 3.93
N ALA A 70 -5.51 -6.52 3.81
CA ALA A 70 -4.64 -5.36 3.97
C ALA A 70 -4.96 -4.27 2.94
N GLY A 71 -5.10 -4.64 1.66
CA GLY A 71 -5.50 -3.72 0.59
C GLY A 71 -6.87 -3.09 0.81
N ALA A 72 -7.87 -3.86 1.24
CA ALA A 72 -9.19 -3.34 1.58
C ALA A 72 -9.15 -2.37 2.77
N ALA A 73 -8.36 -2.68 3.80
CA ALA A 73 -8.14 -1.79 4.93
C ALA A 73 -7.40 -0.50 4.50
N TRP A 74 -6.46 -0.60 3.56
CA TRP A 74 -5.77 0.57 3.01
C TRP A 74 -6.73 1.47 2.22
N ALA A 75 -7.58 0.88 1.37
CA ALA A 75 -8.64 1.61 0.69
C ALA A 75 -9.58 2.31 1.69
N GLY A 76 -10.03 1.59 2.73
CA GLY A 76 -10.83 2.18 3.79
C GLY A 76 -10.13 3.34 4.50
N TYR A 77 -8.81 3.19 4.76
CA TYR A 77 -7.99 4.24 5.33
C TYR A 77 -7.90 5.47 4.42
N ILE A 78 -7.77 5.31 3.10
CA ILE A 78 -7.74 6.42 2.16
C ILE A 78 -9.05 7.22 2.22
N VAL A 79 -10.19 6.53 2.15
CA VAL A 79 -11.53 7.18 2.16
C VAL A 79 -11.82 7.87 3.50
N THR A 80 -11.50 7.21 4.61
CA THR A 80 -11.72 7.80 5.95
C THR A 80 -10.72 8.90 6.25
N GLY A 81 -9.46 8.74 5.84
CA GLY A 81 -8.39 9.71 5.99
C GLY A 81 -8.70 11.02 5.25
N GLN A 82 -9.27 10.97 4.05
CA GLN A 82 -9.76 12.16 3.35
C GLN A 82 -10.81 12.92 4.18
N ARG A 83 -11.81 12.22 4.71
CA ARG A 83 -12.86 12.83 5.55
C ARG A 83 -12.33 13.45 6.84
N VAL A 84 -11.29 12.84 7.43
CA VAL A 84 -10.62 13.37 8.63
C VAL A 84 -9.80 14.60 8.27
N ALA A 85 -9.05 14.57 7.16
CA ALA A 85 -8.25 15.69 6.68
C ALA A 85 -9.09 16.93 6.37
N ASP A 86 -10.32 16.75 5.87
CA ASP A 86 -11.26 17.86 5.61
C ASP A 86 -11.78 18.52 6.91
N ARG A 87 -11.79 17.79 8.03
CA ARG A 87 -12.37 18.23 9.30
C ARG A 87 -11.34 18.64 10.35
N MET A 88 -10.10 18.16 10.24
CA MET A 88 -9.05 18.33 11.24
C MET A 88 -7.79 18.85 10.56
N SER A 89 -7.30 20.01 11.01
CA SER A 89 -6.09 20.62 10.47
C SER A 89 -4.82 20.02 11.10
N GLY A 90 -3.81 19.76 10.27
CA GLY A 90 -2.47 19.36 10.73
C GLY A 90 -2.35 17.88 11.10
N THR A 91 -1.62 17.58 12.17
CA THR A 91 -1.25 16.20 12.58
C THR A 91 -2.23 15.58 13.59
N GLN A 92 -3.26 16.30 13.99
CA GLN A 92 -4.21 15.86 15.03
C GLN A 92 -4.94 14.58 14.64
N GLY A 93 -5.41 14.48 13.39
CA GLY A 93 -6.09 13.28 12.89
C GLY A 93 -5.20 12.05 12.95
N THR A 94 -3.94 12.18 12.53
CA THR A 94 -2.95 11.09 12.61
C THR A 94 -2.62 10.73 14.05
N ALA A 95 -2.43 11.70 14.94
CA ALA A 95 -2.14 11.43 16.35
C ALA A 95 -3.26 10.65 17.05
N VAL A 96 -4.52 11.03 16.82
CA VAL A 96 -5.68 10.30 17.35
C VAL A 96 -5.76 8.90 16.75
N ALA A 97 -5.62 8.77 15.43
CA ALA A 97 -5.65 7.47 14.76
C ALA A 97 -4.54 6.54 15.27
N SER A 98 -3.33 7.05 15.47
CA SER A 98 -2.20 6.31 16.05
C SER A 98 -2.46 5.91 17.50
N GLY A 99 -3.05 6.79 18.30
CA GLY A 99 -3.42 6.49 19.69
C GLY A 99 -4.49 5.39 19.78
N VAL A 100 -5.55 5.49 18.98
CA VAL A 100 -6.60 4.47 18.90
C VAL A 100 -6.02 3.14 18.40
N ALA A 101 -5.19 3.17 17.36
CA ALA A 101 -4.51 1.98 16.86
C ALA A 101 -3.64 1.34 17.94
N ALA A 102 -2.86 2.12 18.68
CA ALA A 102 -2.03 1.63 19.78
C ALA A 102 -2.87 0.97 20.87
N VAL A 103 -3.97 1.59 21.31
CA VAL A 103 -4.86 1.00 22.33
C VAL A 103 -5.47 -0.32 21.85
N ILE A 104 -5.92 -0.37 20.60
CA ILE A 104 -6.52 -1.59 20.02
C ILE A 104 -5.49 -2.71 19.86
N THR A 105 -4.25 -2.40 19.47
CA THR A 105 -3.21 -3.41 19.22
C THR A 105 -2.44 -3.81 20.48
N LEU A 106 -2.42 -2.97 21.51
CA LEU A 106 -1.72 -3.23 22.78
C LEU A 106 -2.07 -4.57 23.44
N PRO A 107 -3.35 -5.00 23.57
CA PRO A 107 -3.66 -6.30 24.18
C PRO A 107 -3.09 -7.47 23.37
N PHE A 108 -3.08 -7.37 22.04
CA PHE A 108 -2.49 -8.40 21.17
C PHE A 108 -0.97 -8.43 21.30
N LEU A 109 -0.33 -7.26 21.41
CA LEU A 109 1.11 -7.16 21.66
C LEU A 109 1.47 -7.80 23.00
N ILE A 110 0.75 -7.47 24.07
CA ILE A 110 0.98 -8.06 25.41
C ILE A 110 0.78 -9.58 25.35
N ALA A 111 -0.30 -10.06 24.74
CA ALA A 111 -0.58 -11.49 24.61
C ALA A 111 0.53 -12.23 23.83
N ALA A 112 1.11 -11.61 22.81
CA ALA A 112 2.24 -12.18 22.07
C ALA A 112 3.54 -12.15 22.89
N LEU A 113 3.83 -11.07 23.60
CA LEU A 113 5.07 -10.91 24.37
C LEU A 113 5.14 -11.81 25.61
N VAL A 114 4.01 -12.07 26.27
CA VAL A 114 3.95 -12.92 27.48
C VAL A 114 4.22 -14.40 27.14
N GLN A 115 3.97 -14.81 25.90
CA GLN A 115 4.25 -16.18 25.44
C GLN A 115 5.71 -16.38 25.04
N LEU A 116 6.51 -15.31 24.96
CA LEU A 116 7.91 -15.42 24.56
C LEU A 116 8.81 -15.88 25.72
N PRO A 117 9.84 -16.70 25.42
CA PRO A 117 10.93 -16.94 26.36
C PRO A 117 11.58 -15.64 26.83
N ALA A 118 11.98 -15.58 28.10
CA ALA A 118 12.53 -14.37 28.71
C ALA A 118 13.83 -13.90 28.04
N ASP A 119 14.62 -14.82 27.49
CA ASP A 119 15.84 -14.55 26.73
C ASP A 119 15.58 -13.95 25.35
N GLU A 120 14.40 -14.17 24.76
CA GLU A 120 14.03 -13.61 23.46
C GLU A 120 13.30 -12.26 23.57
N PHE A 121 12.71 -11.96 24.73
CA PHE A 121 11.88 -10.78 24.94
C PHE A 121 12.55 -9.47 24.47
N VAL A 122 13.78 -9.22 24.91
CA VAL A 122 14.52 -7.99 24.56
C VAL A 122 14.82 -7.94 23.07
N ARG A 123 15.16 -9.07 22.45
CA ARG A 123 15.47 -9.17 21.02
C ARG A 123 14.24 -8.89 20.16
N VAL A 124 13.11 -9.54 20.46
CA VAL A 124 11.87 -9.35 19.69
C VAL A 124 11.34 -7.93 19.86
N LEU A 125 11.37 -7.39 21.09
CA LEU A 125 10.92 -6.02 21.36
C LEU A 125 11.78 -4.98 20.63
N SER A 126 13.11 -5.14 20.65
CA SER A 126 14.03 -4.23 19.97
C SER A 126 13.89 -4.28 18.44
N ILE A 127 13.76 -5.47 17.86
CA ILE A 127 13.47 -5.62 16.42
C ILE A 127 12.11 -5.01 16.08
N GLY A 128 11.06 -5.29 16.86
CA GLY A 128 9.72 -4.73 16.64
C GLY A 128 9.71 -3.21 16.71
N LEU A 129 10.43 -2.62 17.66
CA LEU A 129 10.61 -1.17 17.77
C LEU A 129 11.36 -0.61 16.55
N ALA A 130 12.47 -1.25 16.15
CA ALA A 130 13.23 -0.84 14.98
C ALA A 130 12.38 -0.89 13.70
N VAL A 131 11.62 -1.97 13.50
CA VAL A 131 10.68 -2.11 12.38
C VAL A 131 9.63 -1.00 12.43
N GLY A 132 8.98 -0.75 13.57
CA GLY A 132 7.97 0.31 13.68
C GLY A 132 8.51 1.71 13.39
N VAL A 133 9.74 2.01 13.85
CA VAL A 133 10.38 3.31 13.59
C VAL A 133 10.78 3.42 12.13
N LEU A 134 11.48 2.42 11.59
CA LEU A 134 12.08 2.47 10.25
C LEU A 134 11.06 2.26 9.12
N SER A 135 9.99 1.51 9.35
CA SER A 135 8.96 1.22 8.33
C SER A 135 7.78 2.19 8.36
N SER A 136 7.49 2.80 9.51
CA SER A 136 6.28 3.62 9.69
C SER A 136 6.59 5.06 10.10
N ALA A 137 7.19 5.28 11.27
CA ALA A 137 7.37 6.63 11.80
C ALA A 137 8.27 7.51 10.92
N LEU A 138 9.41 6.97 10.52
CA LEU A 138 10.38 7.68 9.68
C LEU A 138 9.86 7.85 8.23
N PRO A 139 9.38 6.80 7.52
CA PRO A 139 8.83 6.95 6.17
C PRO A 139 7.65 7.92 6.12
N TYR A 140 6.71 7.86 7.07
CA TYR A 140 5.58 8.78 7.11
C TYR A 140 6.02 10.24 7.31
N SER A 141 7.02 10.47 8.16
CA SER A 141 7.59 11.81 8.36
C SER A 141 8.26 12.34 7.09
N LEU A 142 8.99 11.47 6.38
CA LEU A 142 9.60 11.78 5.10
C LEU A 142 8.54 12.05 4.03
N ASP A 143 7.48 11.26 3.95
CA ASP A 143 6.38 11.45 2.99
C ASP A 143 5.72 12.82 3.17
N ILE A 144 5.45 13.24 4.41
CA ILE A 144 4.93 14.59 4.69
C ILE A 144 5.93 15.67 4.26
N ALA A 145 7.21 15.49 4.54
CA ALA A 145 8.24 16.44 4.15
C ALA A 145 8.40 16.53 2.62
N VAL A 146 8.31 15.39 1.92
CA VAL A 146 8.39 15.29 0.46
C VAL A 146 7.16 15.93 -0.17
N LEU A 147 5.95 15.64 0.32
CA LEU A 147 4.70 16.25 -0.17
C LEU A 147 4.67 17.77 -0.04
N ARG A 148 5.47 18.35 0.87
CA ARG A 148 5.66 19.80 0.99
C ARG A 148 6.62 20.39 -0.06
N ARG A 149 7.44 19.55 -0.70
CA ARG A 149 8.51 19.97 -1.63
C ARG A 149 8.25 19.58 -3.09
N ILE A 150 7.49 18.51 -3.34
CA ILE A 150 7.18 18.05 -4.70
C ILE A 150 5.68 18.12 -5.02
N PRO A 151 5.29 18.30 -6.29
CA PRO A 151 3.89 18.26 -6.69
C PRO A 151 3.26 16.89 -6.39
N ARG A 152 2.00 16.90 -5.91
CA ARG A 152 1.21 15.68 -5.59
C ARG A 152 1.21 14.65 -6.72
N GLY A 153 1.14 15.09 -7.97
CA GLY A 153 1.19 14.22 -9.14
C GLY A 153 2.51 13.45 -9.27
N LEU A 154 3.65 14.06 -8.96
CA LEU A 154 4.95 13.37 -8.99
C LEU A 154 5.06 12.38 -7.83
N PHE A 155 4.62 12.77 -6.63
CA PHE A 155 4.57 11.86 -5.48
C PHE A 155 3.71 10.62 -5.80
N SER A 156 2.55 10.82 -6.40
CA SER A 156 1.66 9.72 -6.79
C SER A 156 2.31 8.77 -7.82
N VAL A 157 3.08 9.30 -8.77
CA VAL A 157 3.82 8.48 -9.75
C VAL A 157 4.94 7.68 -9.08
N LEU A 158 5.68 8.30 -8.14
CA LEU A 158 6.71 7.59 -7.36
C LEU A 158 6.09 6.45 -6.54
N GLN A 159 4.93 6.70 -5.93
CA GLN A 159 4.19 5.69 -5.18
C GLN A 159 3.73 4.53 -6.06
N SER A 160 3.46 4.75 -7.36
CA SER A 160 3.11 3.67 -8.28
C SER A 160 4.23 2.66 -8.54
N VAL A 161 5.49 2.98 -8.21
CA VAL A 161 6.65 2.10 -8.38
C VAL A 161 6.83 1.14 -7.19
N HIS A 162 6.07 1.32 -6.10
CA HIS A 162 6.19 0.49 -4.89
C HIS A 162 6.18 -1.03 -5.13
N PRO A 163 5.26 -1.59 -5.94
CA PRO A 163 5.25 -3.04 -6.17
C PRO A 163 6.54 -3.55 -6.81
N ALA A 164 7.11 -2.80 -7.76
CA ALA A 164 8.38 -3.15 -8.39
C ALA A 164 9.55 -3.06 -7.41
N VAL A 165 9.58 -2.03 -6.56
CA VAL A 165 10.62 -1.89 -5.51
C VAL A 165 10.50 -3.01 -4.48
N ALA A 166 9.28 -3.39 -4.08
CA ALA A 166 9.05 -4.49 -3.14
C ALA A 166 9.51 -5.84 -3.73
N ALA A 167 9.23 -6.09 -5.01
CA ALA A 167 9.72 -7.28 -5.71
C ALA A 167 11.26 -7.32 -5.79
N LEU A 168 11.90 -6.19 -6.11
CA LEU A 168 13.37 -6.09 -6.12
C LEU A 168 13.97 -6.27 -4.73
N ALA A 169 13.33 -5.72 -3.70
CA ALA A 169 13.73 -5.92 -2.31
C ALA A 169 13.57 -7.39 -1.89
N GLY A 170 12.49 -8.06 -2.29
CA GLY A 170 12.30 -9.49 -2.09
C GLY A 170 13.43 -10.30 -2.73
N LEU A 171 13.81 -9.96 -3.96
CA LEU A 171 14.91 -10.62 -4.66
C LEU A 171 16.27 -10.38 -3.99
N VAL A 172 16.63 -9.13 -3.74
CA VAL A 172 17.99 -8.76 -3.28
C VAL A 172 18.20 -9.03 -1.79
N ILE A 173 17.19 -8.76 -0.97
CA ILE A 173 17.30 -8.84 0.50
C ILE A 173 16.86 -10.21 1.00
N LEU A 174 15.79 -10.77 0.45
CA LEU A 174 15.20 -12.03 0.92
C LEU A 174 15.55 -13.23 0.04
N GLY A 175 16.21 -13.03 -1.11
CA GLY A 175 16.54 -14.09 -2.05
C GLY A 175 15.31 -14.68 -2.77
N GLN A 176 14.16 -13.99 -2.75
CA GLN A 176 12.91 -14.46 -3.34
C GLN A 176 12.94 -14.30 -4.87
N THR A 177 12.72 -15.39 -5.60
CA THR A 177 12.62 -15.36 -7.06
C THR A 177 11.18 -15.42 -7.50
N LEU A 178 10.72 -14.38 -8.21
CA LEU A 178 9.42 -14.39 -8.85
C LEU A 178 9.48 -15.20 -10.15
N GLY A 179 8.52 -16.09 -10.34
CA GLY A 179 8.34 -16.78 -11.61
C GLY A 179 8.01 -15.80 -12.75
N LEU A 180 8.29 -16.19 -13.99
CA LEU A 180 8.08 -15.33 -15.16
C LEU A 180 6.65 -14.78 -15.26
N LEU A 181 5.65 -15.60 -14.92
CA LEU A 181 4.24 -15.19 -14.94
C LEU A 181 3.90 -14.17 -13.84
N GLN A 182 4.51 -14.31 -12.64
CA GLN A 182 4.35 -13.32 -11.57
C GLN A 182 4.98 -11.98 -11.95
N VAL A 183 6.14 -12.01 -12.63
CA VAL A 183 6.78 -10.79 -13.15
C VAL A 183 5.88 -10.11 -14.20
N ILE A 184 5.29 -10.88 -15.11
CA ILE A 184 4.36 -10.35 -16.12
C ILE A 184 3.13 -9.73 -15.45
N GLY A 185 2.52 -10.43 -14.49
CA GLY A 185 1.36 -9.92 -13.80
C GLY A 185 1.68 -8.69 -12.93
N LEU A 186 2.85 -8.65 -12.28
CA LEU A 186 3.36 -7.50 -11.53
C LEU A 186 3.53 -6.29 -12.46
N ALA A 187 4.15 -6.50 -13.62
CA ALA A 187 4.33 -5.47 -14.63
C ALA A 187 2.98 -4.95 -15.14
N ALA A 188 2.02 -5.84 -15.40
CA ALA A 188 0.68 -5.48 -15.84
C ALA A 188 -0.06 -4.63 -14.80
N ILE A 189 -0.05 -5.03 -13.53
CA ILE A 189 -0.69 -4.27 -12.43
C ILE A 189 0.01 -2.92 -12.24
N SER A 190 1.34 -2.90 -12.24
CA SER A 190 2.13 -1.67 -12.09
C SER A 190 1.86 -0.68 -13.22
N ALA A 191 1.78 -1.18 -14.47
CA ALA A 191 1.46 -0.38 -15.64
C ALA A 191 0.02 0.15 -15.61
N ALA A 192 -0.96 -0.69 -15.24
CA ALA A 192 -2.36 -0.28 -15.09
C ALA A 192 -2.50 0.82 -14.02
N ASN A 193 -1.81 0.67 -12.89
CA ASN A 193 -1.79 1.66 -11.84
C ASN A 193 -1.14 2.98 -12.27
N ALA A 194 0.03 2.92 -12.94
CA ALA A 194 0.69 4.11 -13.47
C ALA A 194 -0.21 4.84 -14.49
N ALA A 195 -0.90 4.11 -15.36
CA ALA A 195 -1.84 4.68 -16.32
C ALA A 195 -3.03 5.38 -15.63
N ALA A 196 -3.61 4.74 -14.60
CA ALA A 196 -4.70 5.33 -13.81
C ALA A 196 -4.26 6.62 -13.10
N VAL A 197 -3.09 6.61 -12.47
CA VAL A 197 -2.50 7.78 -11.79
C VAL A 197 -2.23 8.92 -12.77
N LEU A 198 -1.55 8.65 -13.89
CA LEU A 198 -1.26 9.67 -14.91
C LEU A 198 -2.54 10.27 -15.50
N GLY A 199 -3.57 9.45 -15.72
CA GLY A 199 -4.89 9.89 -16.17
C GLY A 199 -5.60 10.81 -15.17
N SER A 200 -5.42 10.61 -13.87
CA SER A 200 -5.96 11.47 -12.81
C SER A 200 -5.21 12.82 -12.73
N ALA A 201 -3.87 12.80 -12.74
CA ALA A 201 -3.04 14.00 -12.61
C ALA A 201 -3.21 14.98 -13.79
N ARG A 202 -3.40 14.47 -15.01
CA ARG A 202 -3.67 15.30 -16.19
C ARG A 202 -4.99 16.06 -16.08
N ARG A 203 -6.02 15.47 -15.45
CA ARG A 203 -7.33 16.11 -15.24
C ARG A 203 -7.25 17.25 -14.22
N GLU A 204 -6.57 17.02 -13.10
CA GLU A 204 -6.37 18.06 -12.08
C GLU A 204 -5.68 19.31 -12.67
N ARG A 205 -4.70 19.12 -13.56
CA ARG A 205 -4.04 20.23 -14.27
C ARG A 205 -4.98 20.97 -15.23
N LEU A 206 -5.83 20.25 -15.96
CA LEU A 206 -6.77 20.86 -16.90
C LEU A 206 -7.89 21.63 -16.18
N ALA A 207 -8.41 21.09 -15.07
CA ALA A 207 -9.42 21.75 -14.25
C ALA A 207 -8.88 23.07 -13.66
N ARG A 208 -7.66 23.06 -13.10
CA ARG A 208 -7.01 24.29 -12.58
C ARG A 208 -6.78 25.33 -13.68
N ARG A 209 -6.39 24.91 -14.89
CA ARG A 209 -6.23 25.82 -16.03
C ARG A 209 -7.55 26.45 -16.48
N ALA A 210 -8.64 25.68 -16.45
CA ALA A 210 -9.98 26.19 -16.77
C ALA A 210 -10.47 27.20 -15.73
N GLU A 211 -10.27 26.93 -14.42
CA GLU A 211 -10.56 27.91 -13.36
C GLU A 211 -9.74 29.19 -13.51
N GLN A 212 -8.45 29.08 -13.81
CA GLN A 212 -7.58 30.24 -14.03
C GLN A 212 -8.00 31.07 -15.26
N ALA A 213 -8.51 30.43 -16.31
CA ALA A 213 -9.02 31.11 -17.49
C ALA A 213 -10.39 31.78 -17.27
N LEU A 214 -11.18 31.33 -16.29
CA LEU A 214 -12.46 31.94 -15.92
C LEU A 214 -12.30 33.15 -14.99
N LEU A 215 -11.16 33.26 -14.30
CA LEU A 215 -10.84 34.34 -13.38
C LEU A 215 -10.02 35.48 -14.03
N ALA A 216 -9.67 35.33 -15.31
CA ALA A 216 -8.92 36.31 -16.11
C ALA A 216 -9.85 36.99 -17.14
#